data_AF-A0A1G5F8V2-F1
#
_entry.id   AF-A0A1G5F8V2-F1
#
_cell.length_a   1.000
_cell.length_b   1.000
_cell.length_c   1.000
_cell.angle_alpha   90.00
_cell.angle_beta   90.00
_cell.angle_gamma   90.00
#
_symmetry.space_group_name_H-M   'P 1'
#
loop_
_entity.id
_entity.type
_entity.pdbx_description
1 polymer ?
#
loop_
_entity_poly.entity_id
_entity_poly.type
_entity_poly.pdbx_seq_one_letter_code
_entity_poly.pdbx_strand_id
1 'polypeptide(L)'
;MDDARRATLADLPSAPAWRWTASEITLIVGIPLIAYIGGVAAAAGSTPGFVLVCFAAVATVTLQALRVIRRNQPRVPAYTAPVAVFVAVVTILTGWNLLQFAPHTSLATWLWPAIPVALFIALVALIRRGRR
;
A
#
# COMPACT_ATOMS: atom_id res chain seq x y z
N MET A 1 -29.80 23.90 10.50
CA MET A 1 -28.55 23.24 10.95
C MET A 1 -27.49 23.70 9.98
N ASP A 2 -26.56 24.54 10.46
CA ASP A 2 -25.58 25.21 9.60
C ASP A 2 -24.39 24.29 9.32
N ASP A 3 -24.48 23.52 8.25
CA ASP A 3 -23.42 22.60 7.78
C ASP A 3 -22.17 23.32 7.21
N ALA A 4 -22.09 24.65 7.35
CA ALA A 4 -21.01 25.49 6.83
C ALA A 4 -19.98 25.94 7.88
N ARG A 5 -20.08 25.46 9.13
CA ARG A 5 -19.11 25.85 10.17
C ARG A 5 -17.78 25.13 9.93
N ARG A 6 -16.75 25.89 9.56
CA ARG A 6 -15.36 25.39 9.54
C ARG A 6 -15.01 24.86 10.92
N ALA A 7 -14.59 23.59 11.00
CA ALA A 7 -14.15 22.96 12.24
C ALA A 7 -13.10 23.84 12.91
N THR A 8 -13.39 24.27 14.14
CA THR A 8 -12.52 25.18 14.90
C THR A 8 -11.52 24.33 15.70
N LEU A 9 -10.36 24.89 16.09
CA LEU A 9 -9.34 24.17 16.89
C LEU A 9 -9.90 23.55 18.19
N ALA A 10 -11.02 24.09 18.70
CA ALA A 10 -11.75 23.57 19.86
C ALA A 10 -12.52 22.26 19.61
N ASP A 11 -12.79 21.92 18.34
CA ASP A 11 -13.48 20.67 17.95
C ASP A 11 -12.50 19.50 17.76
N LEU A 12 -11.20 19.75 17.90
CA LEU A 12 -10.17 18.72 17.79
C LEU A 12 -10.14 17.89 19.08
N PRO A 13 -10.16 16.53 18.99
CA PRO A 13 -10.05 15.70 20.17
C PRO A 13 -8.76 16.00 20.93
N SER A 14 -8.85 16.06 22.27
CA SER A 14 -7.79 16.46 23.19
C SER A 14 -6.51 15.61 23.11
N ALA A 15 -6.57 14.46 22.43
CA ALA A 15 -5.41 13.66 22.06
C ALA A 15 -5.56 13.12 20.63
N PRO A 16 -4.49 13.14 19.80
CA PRO A 16 -4.49 12.54 18.48
C PRO A 16 -4.62 11.01 18.59
N ALA A 17 -5.83 10.49 18.39
CA ALA A 17 -6.10 9.06 18.36
C ALA A 17 -5.90 8.51 16.94
N TRP A 18 -4.96 7.59 16.76
CA TRP A 18 -4.79 6.91 15.48
C TRP A 18 -6.00 6.01 15.20
N ARG A 19 -6.85 6.40 14.24
CA ARG A 19 -7.97 5.59 13.77
C ARG A 19 -7.81 5.28 12.30
N TRP A 20 -7.90 4.00 11.95
CA TRP A 20 -8.02 3.57 10.56
C TRP A 20 -9.43 3.87 10.08
N THR A 21 -9.56 4.59 8.97
CA THR A 21 -10.87 4.72 8.32
C THR A 21 -11.17 3.46 7.52
N ALA A 22 -12.45 3.22 7.24
CA ALA A 22 -12.88 2.11 6.39
C ALA A 22 -12.10 2.08 5.06
N SER A 23 -11.88 3.24 4.43
CA SER A 23 -11.08 3.38 3.21
C SER A 23 -9.63 2.91 3.35
N GLU A 24 -8.98 3.19 4.48
CA GLU A 24 -7.61 2.72 4.71
C GLU A 24 -7.55 1.21 4.93
N ILE A 25 -8.55 0.65 5.62
CA ILE A 25 -8.67 -0.80 5.81
C ILE A 25 -8.85 -1.48 4.44
N THR A 26 -9.73 -0.93 3.59
CA THR A 26 -9.91 -1.43 2.22
C THR A 26 -8.62 -1.38 1.43
N LEU A 27 -7.79 -0.33 1.57
CA LEU A 27 -6.49 -0.24 0.91
C LEU A 27 -5.47 -1.25 1.48
N ILE A 28 -5.41 -1.43 2.81
CA ILE A 28 -4.50 -2.43 3.43
C ILE A 28 -4.78 -3.83 2.90
N VAL A 29 -6.05 -4.17 2.67
CA VAL A 29 -6.44 -5.50 2.18
C VAL A 29 -6.36 -5.56 0.66
N GLY A 30 -6.83 -4.52 -0.02
CA GLY A 30 -6.93 -4.47 -1.48
C GLY A 30 -5.58 -4.39 -2.17
N ILE A 31 -4.63 -3.60 -1.65
CA ILE A 31 -3.28 -3.47 -2.24
C ILE A 31 -2.57 -4.81 -2.36
N PRO A 32 -2.38 -5.60 -1.28
CA PRO A 32 -1.67 -6.87 -1.37
C PRO A 32 -2.44 -7.89 -2.22
N LEU A 33 -3.79 -7.87 -2.18
CA LEU A 33 -4.61 -8.75 -3.00
C LEU A 33 -4.43 -8.46 -4.50
N ILE A 34 -4.53 -7.18 -4.90
CA ILE A 34 -4.38 -6.75 -6.29
C ILE A 34 -2.93 -6.98 -6.76
N ALA A 35 -1.94 -6.70 -5.93
CA ALA A 35 -0.54 -6.95 -6.24
C ALA A 35 -0.27 -8.46 -6.47
N TYR A 36 -0.84 -9.33 -5.64
CA TYR A 36 -0.67 -10.78 -5.78
C TYR A 36 -1.35 -11.30 -7.04
N ILE A 37 -2.64 -11.00 -7.23
CA ILE A 37 -3.40 -11.48 -8.39
C ILE A 37 -2.81 -10.92 -9.69
N GLY A 38 -2.44 -9.64 -9.69
CA GLY A 38 -1.75 -9.00 -10.82
C GLY A 38 -0.41 -9.66 -11.12
N GLY A 39 0.38 -9.99 -10.09
CA GLY A 39 1.66 -10.68 -10.22
C GLY A 39 1.53 -12.10 -10.75
N VAL A 40 0.55 -12.87 -10.27
CA VAL A 40 0.23 -14.22 -10.79
C VAL A 40 -0.17 -14.14 -12.27
N ALA A 41 -1.03 -13.20 -12.63
CA ALA A 41 -1.44 -12.98 -14.01
C ALA A 41 -0.27 -12.54 -14.90
N ALA A 42 0.60 -11.66 -14.41
CA ALA A 42 1.81 -11.23 -15.12
C ALA A 42 2.77 -12.41 -15.35
N ALA A 43 2.97 -13.26 -14.34
CA ALA A 43 3.79 -14.48 -14.44
C ALA A 43 3.23 -15.51 -15.43
N ALA A 44 1.94 -15.42 -15.77
CA ALA A 44 1.28 -16.19 -16.81
C ALA A 44 1.30 -15.49 -18.19
N GLY A 45 1.96 -14.33 -18.33
CA GLY A 45 2.11 -13.58 -19.57
C GLY A 45 1.03 -12.51 -19.80
N SER A 46 0.20 -12.18 -18.81
CA SER A 46 -0.88 -11.21 -18.95
C SER A 46 -0.42 -9.77 -18.69
N THR A 47 -0.36 -8.95 -19.74
CA THR A 47 -0.09 -7.50 -19.63
C THR A 47 -1.09 -6.78 -18.71
N PRO A 48 -2.42 -7.05 -18.77
CA PRO A 48 -3.36 -6.51 -17.80
C PRO A 48 -3.01 -6.86 -16.34
N GLY A 49 -2.43 -8.04 -16.10
CA GLY A 49 -1.91 -8.44 -14.79
C GLY A 49 -0.83 -7.48 -14.29
N PHE A 50 0.14 -7.13 -15.13
CA PHE A 50 1.17 -6.15 -14.80
C PHE A 50 0.59 -4.75 -14.55
N VAL A 51 -0.42 -4.33 -15.31
CA VAL A 51 -1.10 -3.05 -15.07
C VAL A 51 -1.72 -3.00 -13.66
N LEU A 52 -2.32 -4.10 -13.19
CA LEU A 52 -2.84 -4.20 -11.82
C LEU A 52 -1.73 -4.06 -10.76
N VAL A 53 -0.56 -4.67 -11.01
CA VAL A 53 0.62 -4.53 -10.13
C VAL A 53 1.05 -3.06 -10.03
N CYS A 54 1.07 -2.33 -11.14
CA CYS A 54 1.37 -0.90 -11.15
C CYS A 54 0.36 -0.08 -10.35
N PHE A 55 -0.94 -0.36 -10.48
CA PHE A 55 -1.97 0.29 -9.65
C PHE A 55 -1.79 0.02 -8.16
N ALA A 56 -1.46 -1.22 -7.77
CA ALA A 56 -1.19 -1.56 -6.38
C ALA A 56 0.07 -0.85 -5.83
N ALA A 57 1.11 -0.72 -6.64
CA ALA A 57 2.31 0.03 -6.29
C ALA A 57 2.02 1.53 -6.06
N VAL A 58 1.25 2.15 -6.94
CA VAL A 58 0.81 3.55 -6.77
C VAL A 58 -0.05 3.70 -5.51
N ALA A 59 -1.00 2.80 -5.29
CA ALA A 59 -1.86 2.80 -4.11
C ALA A 59 -1.07 2.67 -2.79
N THR A 60 0.06 1.96 -2.81
CA THR A 60 0.98 1.87 -1.65
C THR A 60 1.54 3.25 -1.27
N VAL A 61 1.98 4.03 -2.26
CA VAL A 61 2.50 5.39 -2.03
C VAL A 61 1.36 6.33 -1.62
N THR A 62 0.19 6.21 -2.26
CA THR A 62 -1.00 7.00 -1.93
C THR A 62 -1.45 6.77 -0.48
N LEU A 63 -1.42 5.53 0.01
CA LEU A 63 -1.76 5.22 1.40
C LEU A 63 -0.86 5.97 2.39
N GLN A 64 0.43 6.14 2.08
CA GLN A 64 1.31 6.96 2.90
C GLN A 64 1.02 8.45 2.79
N ALA A 65 0.79 8.96 1.58
CA ALA A 65 0.46 10.37 1.38
C ALA A 65 -0.79 10.76 2.18
N LEU A 66 -1.83 9.92 2.15
CA LEU A 66 -3.07 10.13 2.91
C LEU A 66 -2.82 10.16 4.42
N ARG A 67 -1.88 9.36 4.94
CA ARG A 67 -1.52 9.35 6.36
C ARG A 67 -0.75 10.60 6.77
N VAL A 68 0.14 11.11 5.92
CA VAL A 68 0.90 12.34 6.17
C VAL A 68 0.00 13.57 6.20
N ILE A 69 -1.06 13.61 5.39
CA ILE A 69 -1.95 14.78 5.28
C ILE A 69 -2.92 14.92 6.48
N ARG A 70 -3.13 13.88 7.29
CA ARG A 70 -4.07 13.94 8.42
C ARG A 70 -3.52 14.78 9.58
N ARG A 71 -4.11 15.98 9.76
CA ARG A 71 -3.80 16.90 10.88
C ARG A 71 -4.06 16.34 12.28
N ASN A 72 -4.95 15.35 12.44
CA ASN A 72 -5.39 14.86 13.75
C ASN A 72 -4.81 13.50 14.14
N GLN A 73 -3.75 13.05 13.48
CA GLN A 73 -3.10 11.77 13.77
C GLN A 73 -1.65 11.97 14.24
N PRO A 74 -1.12 11.04 15.06
CA PRO A 74 0.30 11.04 15.39
C PRO A 74 1.14 11.02 14.11
N ARG A 75 2.18 11.86 14.05
CA ARG A 75 3.05 11.94 12.87
C ARG A 75 3.67 10.58 12.58
N VAL A 76 3.61 10.16 11.33
CA VAL A 76 4.30 8.94 10.86
C VAL A 76 5.80 9.23 10.79
N PRO A 77 6.69 8.31 11.19
CA PRO A 77 8.13 8.53 11.07
C PRO A 77 8.55 8.85 9.62
N ALA A 78 9.46 9.81 9.44
CA ALA A 78 9.86 10.30 8.11
C ALA A 78 10.42 9.20 7.19
N TYR A 79 11.02 8.15 7.75
CA TYR A 79 11.56 7.02 6.99
C TYR A 79 10.49 6.15 6.33
N THR A 80 9.22 6.23 6.74
CA THR A 80 8.19 5.34 6.16
C THR A 80 7.79 5.73 4.74
N ALA A 81 8.02 6.99 4.34
CA ALA A 81 7.80 7.46 2.97
C ALA A 81 8.80 6.85 1.98
N PRO A 82 10.13 6.96 2.17
CA PRO A 82 11.08 6.31 1.27
C PRO A 82 10.94 4.78 1.28
N VAL A 83 10.58 4.15 2.40
CA VAL A 83 10.29 2.70 2.44
C VAL A 83 9.07 2.36 1.58
N ALA A 84 8.01 3.16 1.60
CA ALA A 84 6.84 2.90 0.74
C ALA A 84 7.15 3.04 -0.75
N VAL A 85 7.97 4.04 -1.13
CA VAL A 85 8.48 4.17 -2.49
C VAL A 85 9.33 2.95 -2.87
N PHE A 86 10.20 2.50 -1.97
CA PHE A 86 11.00 1.29 -2.20
C PHE A 86 10.11 0.05 -2.43
N VAL A 87 9.09 -0.16 -1.59
CA VAL A 87 8.13 -1.26 -1.78
C VAL A 87 7.42 -1.14 -3.13
N ALA A 88 6.98 0.05 -3.52
CA ALA A 88 6.34 0.29 -4.81
C ALA A 88 7.26 -0.03 -5.99
N VAL A 89 8.53 0.40 -5.95
CA VAL A 89 9.53 0.10 -6.97
C VAL A 89 9.78 -1.41 -7.06
N VAL A 90 10.02 -2.08 -5.94
CA VAL A 90 10.22 -3.55 -5.91
C VAL A 90 9.00 -4.28 -6.46
N THR A 91 7.79 -3.79 -6.16
CA THR A 91 6.54 -4.37 -6.66
C THR A 91 6.48 -4.29 -8.19
N ILE A 92 6.81 -3.12 -8.77
CA ILE A 92 6.84 -2.91 -10.22
C ILE A 92 7.93 -3.77 -10.87
N LEU A 93 9.16 -3.75 -10.34
CA LEU A 93 10.27 -4.53 -10.89
C LEU A 93 9.97 -6.04 -10.88
N THR A 94 9.36 -6.53 -9.80
CA THR A 94 8.95 -7.94 -9.69
C THR A 94 7.88 -8.25 -10.73
N GLY A 95 6.83 -7.43 -10.84
CA GLY A 95 5.77 -7.63 -11.84
C GLY A 95 6.30 -7.57 -13.28
N TRP A 96 7.21 -6.65 -13.57
CA TRP A 96 7.83 -6.51 -14.89
C TRP A 96 8.68 -7.74 -15.24
N ASN A 97 9.50 -8.20 -14.29
CA ASN A 97 10.31 -9.41 -14.47
C ASN A 97 9.42 -10.63 -14.74
N LEU A 98 8.35 -10.79 -13.97
CA LEU A 98 7.39 -11.89 -14.16
C LEU A 98 6.70 -11.85 -15.52
N LEU A 99 6.39 -10.65 -16.04
CA LEU A 99 5.82 -10.50 -17.38
C LEU A 99 6.86 -10.80 -18.48
N GLN A 100 8.08 -10.31 -18.32
CA GLN A 100 9.14 -10.42 -19.33
C GLN A 100 9.59 -11.87 -19.55
N PHE A 101 9.63 -12.66 -18.48
CA PHE A 101 10.12 -14.05 -18.51
C PHE A 101 8.99 -15.08 -18.43
N ALA A 102 7.75 -14.66 -18.65
CA ALA A 102 6.62 -15.57 -18.75
C ALA A 102 6.74 -16.49 -19.99
N PRO A 103 6.24 -17.74 -19.91
CA PRO A 103 5.61 -18.36 -18.74
C PRO A 103 6.64 -18.92 -17.76
N HIS A 104 6.38 -18.75 -16.46
CA HIS A 104 7.17 -19.34 -15.39
C HIS A 104 6.71 -20.75 -15.01
N THR A 105 7.58 -21.52 -14.35
CA THR A 105 7.20 -22.79 -13.69
C THR A 105 6.10 -22.56 -12.66
N SER A 106 5.23 -23.55 -12.44
CA SER A 106 4.08 -23.43 -11.52
C SER A 106 4.47 -22.87 -10.14
N LEU A 107 5.53 -23.37 -9.51
CA LEU A 107 6.03 -22.87 -8.22
C LEU A 107 6.39 -21.38 -8.24
N ALA A 108 7.08 -20.93 -9.29
CA ALA A 108 7.49 -19.54 -9.46
C ALA A 108 6.29 -18.61 -9.67
N THR A 109 5.29 -19.03 -10.45
CA THR A 109 4.05 -18.27 -10.70
C THR A 109 3.31 -17.91 -9.40
N TRP A 110 3.33 -18.79 -8.40
CA TRP A 110 2.62 -18.58 -7.13
C TRP A 110 3.49 -17.93 -6.04
N LEU A 111 4.79 -18.23 -6.01
CA LEU A 111 5.67 -17.76 -4.92
C LEU A 111 6.23 -16.36 -5.13
N TRP A 112 6.68 -16.01 -6.34
CA TRP A 112 7.31 -14.70 -6.58
C TRP A 112 6.38 -13.50 -6.31
N PRO A 113 5.08 -13.55 -6.68
CA PRO A 113 4.14 -12.48 -6.34
C PRO A 113 3.94 -12.27 -4.83
N ALA A 114 4.30 -13.23 -3.98
CA ALA A 114 4.18 -13.09 -2.53
C ALA A 114 5.24 -12.16 -1.91
N ILE A 115 6.37 -11.92 -2.59
CA ILE A 115 7.44 -11.06 -2.07
C ILE A 115 6.99 -9.59 -1.93
N PRO A 116 6.43 -8.94 -2.97
CA PRO A 116 5.86 -7.59 -2.83
C PRO A 116 4.80 -7.50 -1.74
N VAL A 117 3.97 -8.54 -1.59
CA VAL A 117 2.93 -8.63 -0.56
C VAL A 117 3.55 -8.66 0.84
N ALA A 118 4.57 -9.50 1.05
CA ALA A 118 5.27 -9.60 2.33
C ALA A 118 5.94 -8.27 2.69
N LEU A 119 6.57 -7.59 1.73
CA LEU A 119 7.15 -6.26 1.92
C LEU A 119 6.10 -5.21 2.29
N PHE A 120 4.94 -5.22 1.65
CA PHE A 120 3.83 -4.34 2.00
C PHE A 120 3.32 -4.60 3.42
N ILE A 121 3.13 -5.87 3.80
CA ILE A 121 2.72 -6.24 5.16
C ILE A 121 3.77 -5.79 6.19
N ALA A 122 5.06 -5.98 5.88
CA ALA A 122 6.16 -5.52 6.72
C ALA A 122 6.14 -3.99 6.89
N LEU A 123 5.88 -3.24 5.81
CA LEU A 123 5.68 -1.79 5.86
C LEU A 123 4.50 -1.41 6.78
N VAL A 124 3.35 -2.08 6.64
CA VAL A 124 2.18 -1.83 7.51
C VAL A 124 2.50 -2.13 8.98
N ALA A 125 3.23 -3.22 9.24
CA ALA A 125 3.70 -3.59 10.57
C ALA A 125 4.72 -2.58 11.13
N LEU A 126 5.61 -2.05 10.31
CA LEU A 126 6.60 -1.03 10.66
C LEU A 126 5.92 0.30 11.02
N ILE A 127 4.93 0.73 10.21
CA ILE A 127 4.08 1.88 10.54
C ILE A 127 3.27 1.61 11.82
N ARG A 128 3.02 0.34 12.16
CA ARG A 128 2.39 -0.05 13.43
C ARG A 128 3.33 -0.09 14.62
N ARG A 129 4.59 -0.45 14.42
CA ARG A 129 5.58 -0.61 15.47
C ARG A 129 6.23 0.71 15.86
N GLY A 130 6.46 1.62 14.92
CA GLY A 130 6.89 3.00 15.21
C GLY A 130 5.84 3.85 15.96
N ARG A 131 4.79 3.20 16.50
CA ARG A 131 3.74 3.77 17.36
C ARG A 131 3.98 3.52 18.85
N ARG A 132 4.86 2.57 19.20
CA ARG A 132 5.28 2.26 20.58
C ARG A 132 6.59 2.97 20.86
#